data_AF-A0A087KES8-F1
#
_entry.id   AF-A0A087KES8-F1
#
_cell.length_a   1.000
_cell.length_b   1.000
_cell.length_c   1.000
_cell.angle_alpha   90.00
_cell.angle_beta   90.00
_cell.angle_gamma   90.00
#
_symmetry.space_group_name_H-M   'P 1'
#
loop_
_entity.id
_entity.type
_entity.pdbx_description
1 polymer ?
#
loop_
_entity_poly.entity_id
_entity_poly.type
_entity_poly.pdbx_seq_one_letter_code
_entity_poly.pdbx_strand_id
1 'polypeptide(L)'
;MTVEREDCAGPAGRARHGNADWLTGARITAVLGVYYRPEGRAGEPEAVEFVLAEDQSILLTCASDRTLRVTPGSWPRLPDWCVPASQWHHAPPALLPPVPYGGAWTVVGTQEVRDDGGEVLRAVIRCEEGDFVVIAGDTMAIRFDPRP
;
A
#
# COMPACT_ATOMS: atom_id res chain seq x y z
N MET A 1 31.56 -30.72 21.32
CA MET A 1 31.57 -29.25 21.44
C MET A 1 31.07 -28.71 20.12
N THR A 2 29.75 -28.43 20.00
CA THR A 2 29.17 -27.06 20.10
C THR A 2 29.86 -26.10 19.11
N VAL A 3 29.18 -25.54 18.11
CA VAL A 3 27.88 -24.86 18.14
C VAL A 3 27.24 -24.88 16.75
N GLU A 4 25.96 -25.21 16.69
CA GLU A 4 25.08 -24.86 15.58
C GLU A 4 24.88 -23.33 15.57
N ARG A 5 24.99 -22.72 14.39
CA ARG A 5 24.54 -21.35 14.16
C ARG A 5 23.21 -21.44 13.40
N GLU A 6 22.13 -21.30 14.15
CA GLU A 6 20.85 -20.81 13.65
C GLU A 6 21.08 -19.48 12.93
N ASP A 7 20.92 -19.48 11.61
CA ASP A 7 20.71 -18.25 10.86
C ASP A 7 19.19 -18.10 10.70
N CYS A 8 18.64 -17.26 11.57
CA CYS A 8 17.27 -16.78 11.53
C CYS A 8 17.02 -15.98 10.25
N ALA A 9 16.77 -16.67 9.14
CA ALA A 9 16.25 -16.05 7.94
C ALA A 9 14.72 -15.88 8.11
N GLY A 10 14.32 -14.79 8.78
CA GLY A 10 12.97 -14.25 8.61
C GLY A 10 12.72 -13.94 7.12
N PRO A 11 11.49 -14.02 6.60
CA PRO A 11 11.24 -13.85 5.18
C PRO A 11 11.40 -12.37 4.80
N ALA A 12 12.63 -11.98 4.50
CA ALA A 12 12.98 -10.73 3.86
C ALA A 12 12.32 -10.69 2.47
N GLY A 13 11.53 -9.63 2.26
CA GLY A 13 11.24 -9.00 0.98
C GLY A 13 11.31 -9.91 -0.25
N ARG A 14 10.30 -10.76 -0.45
CA ARG A 14 10.07 -11.30 -1.78
C ARG A 14 9.52 -10.15 -2.62
N ALA A 15 10.29 -9.64 -3.57
CA ALA A 15 9.73 -8.88 -4.68
C ALA A 15 8.79 -9.83 -5.44
N ARG A 16 7.48 -9.69 -5.21
CA ARG A 16 6.47 -10.64 -5.72
C ARG A 16 6.02 -10.18 -7.10
N HIS A 17 6.72 -10.65 -8.13
CA HIS A 17 6.20 -10.59 -9.49
C HIS A 17 4.97 -11.51 -9.64
N GLY A 18 3.81 -10.92 -9.93
CA GLY A 18 2.87 -11.49 -10.90
C GLY A 18 1.87 -12.55 -10.44
N ASN A 19 1.41 -12.55 -9.19
CA ASN A 19 0.19 -13.32 -8.85
C ASN A 19 -0.90 -12.38 -8.33
N ALA A 20 -2.06 -12.41 -8.97
CA ALA A 20 -3.12 -11.42 -8.82
C ALA A 20 -3.78 -11.43 -7.42
N ASP A 21 -3.44 -12.34 -6.50
CA ASP A 21 -4.11 -12.50 -5.21
C ASP A 21 -3.17 -12.36 -4.00
N TRP A 22 -2.24 -11.40 -4.07
CA TRP A 22 -1.18 -11.23 -3.08
C TRP A 22 -1.64 -10.72 -1.71
N LEU A 23 -2.89 -10.27 -1.57
CA LEU A 23 -3.52 -9.89 -0.29
C LEU A 23 -4.76 -10.69 0.09
N THR A 24 -5.16 -11.71 -0.67
CA THR A 24 -6.40 -12.42 -0.37
C THR A 24 -6.37 -13.01 1.04
N GLY A 25 -7.40 -12.71 1.83
CA GLY A 25 -7.51 -13.06 3.25
C GLY A 25 -6.89 -12.04 4.22
N ALA A 26 -6.15 -11.04 3.73
CA ALA A 26 -5.59 -10.00 4.58
C ALA A 26 -6.68 -9.08 5.16
N ARG A 27 -6.39 -8.53 6.34
CA ARG A 27 -7.27 -7.61 7.08
C ARG A 27 -6.62 -6.23 7.09
N ILE A 28 -7.17 -5.28 6.34
CA ILE A 28 -6.67 -3.91 6.27
C ILE A 28 -7.29 -3.11 7.42
N THR A 29 -6.46 -2.63 8.34
CA THR A 29 -6.90 -1.88 9.54
C THR A 29 -6.82 -0.37 9.34
N ALA A 30 -5.98 0.10 8.42
CA ALA A 30 -5.91 1.51 8.03
C ALA A 30 -5.40 1.68 6.60
N VAL A 31 -5.75 2.80 5.98
CA VAL A 31 -5.19 3.23 4.69
C VAL A 31 -4.65 4.64 4.86
N LEU A 32 -3.38 4.83 4.54
CA LEU A 32 -2.63 6.05 4.76
C LEU A 32 -2.02 6.52 3.45
N GLY A 33 -2.04 7.82 3.22
CA GLY A 33 -1.18 8.47 2.23
C GLY A 33 0.09 8.99 2.89
N VAL A 34 1.20 8.95 2.15
CA VAL A 34 2.46 9.60 2.49
C VAL A 34 2.53 10.92 1.75
N TYR A 35 2.65 12.03 2.48
CA TYR A 35 2.55 13.37 1.93
C TYR A 35 3.77 14.23 2.26
N TYR A 36 4.27 14.95 1.26
CA TYR A 36 5.23 16.04 1.45
C TYR A 36 4.52 17.29 2.01
N ARG A 37 5.20 18.03 2.90
CA ARG A 37 4.73 19.31 3.42
C ARG A 37 5.40 20.46 2.65
N PRO A 38 4.65 21.53 2.28
CA PRO A 38 3.35 21.92 2.83
C PRO A 38 2.12 21.48 2.02
N GLU A 39 2.30 20.77 0.89
CA GLU A 39 1.23 20.36 -0.03
C GLU A 39 0.11 19.59 0.69
N GLY A 40 0.50 18.73 1.65
CA GLY A 40 -0.41 18.18 2.65
C GLY A 40 -1.57 17.35 2.09
N ARG A 41 -2.60 17.12 2.92
CA ARG A 41 -3.79 16.30 2.60
C ARG A 41 -4.69 16.90 1.51
N ALA A 42 -4.44 18.14 1.08
CA ALA A 42 -5.17 18.77 -0.01
C ALA A 42 -4.74 18.25 -1.39
N GLY A 43 -3.55 17.63 -1.48
CA GLY A 43 -3.03 17.00 -2.68
C GLY A 43 -3.25 15.48 -2.74
N GLU A 44 -2.81 14.91 -3.85
CA GLU A 44 -2.65 13.46 -4.02
C GLU A 44 -1.43 12.98 -3.23
N PRO A 45 -1.49 11.82 -2.55
CA PRO A 45 -0.32 11.27 -1.85
C PRO A 45 0.82 10.93 -2.82
N GLU A 46 2.05 10.92 -2.31
CA GLU A 46 3.23 10.41 -3.04
C GLU A 46 3.29 8.88 -3.01
N ALA A 47 2.73 8.28 -1.95
CA ALA A 47 2.60 6.85 -1.80
C ALA A 47 1.36 6.51 -0.98
N VAL A 48 0.81 5.31 -1.19
CA VAL A 48 -0.31 4.79 -0.40
C VAL A 48 0.16 3.58 0.39
N GLU A 49 0.00 3.62 1.71
CA GLU A 49 0.31 2.53 2.60
C GLU A 49 -0.96 1.92 3.17
N PHE A 50 -1.17 0.62 2.94
CA PHE A 50 -2.22 -0.14 3.62
C PHE A 50 -1.62 -0.83 4.83
N VAL A 51 -2.14 -0.51 6.00
CA VAL A 51 -1.79 -1.16 7.26
C VAL A 51 -2.64 -2.41 7.39
N LEU A 52 -1.99 -3.55 7.56
CA LEU A 52 -2.61 -4.84 7.75
C LEU A 52 -2.69 -5.16 9.25
N ALA A 53 -3.46 -6.18 9.61
CA ALA A 53 -3.36 -6.78 10.94
C ALA A 53 -1.92 -7.27 11.22
N GLU A 54 -1.59 -7.45 12.50
CA GLU A 54 -0.28 -7.98 12.95
C GLU A 54 0.92 -7.07 12.65
N ASP A 55 0.72 -5.75 12.69
CA ASP A 55 1.77 -4.73 12.51
C ASP A 55 2.52 -4.82 11.17
N GLN A 56 1.86 -5.38 10.15
CA GLN A 56 2.37 -5.42 8.78
C GLN A 56 1.78 -4.26 7.96
N SER A 57 2.48 -3.86 6.91
CA SER A 57 1.94 -2.95 5.92
C SER A 57 2.49 -3.23 4.54
N ILE A 58 1.80 -2.70 3.54
CA ILE A 58 2.20 -2.70 2.14
C ILE A 58 2.25 -1.27 1.65
N LEU A 59 3.30 -0.91 0.93
CA LEU A 59 3.47 0.40 0.35
C LEU A 59 3.35 0.31 -1.16
N LEU A 60 2.43 1.10 -1.70
CA LEU A 60 2.25 1.32 -3.12
C LEU A 60 2.88 2.68 -3.47
N THR A 61 3.82 2.66 -4.39
CA THR A 61 4.53 3.86 -4.88
C THR A 61 4.41 3.96 -6.39
N CYS A 62 4.39 5.18 -6.92
CA CYS A 62 4.63 5.41 -8.34
C CYS A 62 6.13 5.60 -8.57
N ALA A 63 6.72 4.81 -9.47
CA ALA A 63 8.07 5.12 -9.95
C ALA A 63 8.02 6.22 -11.02
N SER A 64 9.15 6.87 -11.29
CA SER A 64 9.26 7.94 -12.28
C SER A 64 8.89 7.51 -13.71
N ASP A 65 8.87 6.21 -13.97
CA ASP A 65 8.38 5.58 -15.20
C ASP A 65 6.84 5.44 -15.24
N ARG A 66 6.12 6.03 -14.28
CA ARG A 66 4.67 5.92 -14.07
C ARG A 66 4.17 4.50 -13.76
N THR A 67 5.08 3.63 -13.34
CA THR A 67 4.74 2.26 -12.96
C THR A 67 4.43 2.18 -11.48
N LEU A 68 3.32 1.56 -11.15
CA LEU A 68 2.94 1.20 -9.80
C LEU A 68 3.82 0.07 -9.27
N ARG A 69 4.46 0.29 -8.13
CA ARG A 69 5.25 -0.72 -7.42
C ARG A 69 4.59 -1.05 -6.09
N VAL A 70 4.52 -2.34 -5.78
CA VAL A 70 4.02 -2.86 -4.50
C VAL A 70 5.20 -3.43 -3.74
N THR A 71 5.41 -2.93 -2.52
CA THR A 71 6.52 -3.33 -1.65
C THR A 71 6.04 -3.55 -0.21
N PRO A 72 6.78 -4.27 0.64
CA PRO A 72 6.56 -4.21 2.08
C PRO A 72 6.63 -2.76 2.55
N GLY A 73 5.71 -2.38 3.42
CA GLY A 73 5.67 -1.04 3.97
C GLY A 73 6.60 -0.85 5.18
N SER A 74 6.61 0.36 5.71
CA SER A 74 7.48 0.80 6.80
C SER A 74 6.72 1.30 8.02
N TRP A 75 5.39 1.36 7.97
CA TRP A 75 4.52 1.78 9.08
C TRP A 75 4.92 1.08 10.40
N PRO A 76 5.00 1.81 11.53
CA PRO A 76 4.64 3.22 11.73
C PRO A 76 5.72 4.24 11.35
N ARG A 77 6.84 3.81 10.76
CA ARG A 77 7.88 4.72 10.26
C ARG A 77 7.54 5.25 8.87
N LEU A 78 8.14 6.38 8.54
CA LEU A 78 8.13 6.87 7.16
C LEU A 78 9.04 6.01 6.28
N PRO A 79 8.74 5.89 4.98
CA PRO A 79 9.65 5.25 4.03
C PRO A 79 11.04 5.92 4.02
N ASP A 80 12.09 5.15 3.71
CA ASP A 80 13.48 5.64 3.78
C ASP A 80 13.78 6.77 2.78
N TRP A 81 12.98 6.90 1.72
CA TRP A 81 13.10 7.99 0.74
C TRP A 81 12.49 9.32 1.23
N CYS A 82 11.78 9.33 2.36
CA CYS A 82 11.24 10.54 2.98
C CYS A 82 12.37 11.33 3.69
N VAL A 83 13.19 12.04 2.92
CA VAL A 83 14.32 12.83 3.43
C VAL A 83 14.19 14.31 3.06
N PRO A 84 14.30 15.26 4.02
CA PRO A 84 14.34 15.04 5.47
C PRO A 84 12.96 14.63 6.03
N ALA A 85 12.93 13.65 6.94
CA ALA A 85 11.68 13.08 7.46
C ALA A 85 10.71 14.09 8.09
N SER A 86 11.21 15.22 8.62
CA SER A 86 10.37 16.29 9.20
C SER A 86 9.41 16.95 8.22
N GLN A 87 9.71 16.87 6.91
CA GLN A 87 8.88 17.39 5.83
C GLN A 87 7.80 16.41 5.37
N TRP A 88 7.77 15.20 5.92
CA TRP A 88 6.86 14.15 5.50
C TRP A 88 5.92 13.75 6.63
N HIS A 89 4.75 13.21 6.29
CA HIS A 89 3.85 12.62 7.28
C HIS A 89 2.89 11.62 6.63
N HIS A 90 2.37 10.74 7.47
CA HIS A 90 1.25 9.87 7.16
C HIS A 90 -0.07 10.58 7.48
N ALA A 91 -1.07 10.46 6.62
CA ALA A 91 -2.43 10.90 6.90
C ALA A 91 -3.46 10.04 6.15
N PRO A 92 -4.67 9.82 6.68
CA PRO A 92 -5.73 9.14 5.94
C PRO A 92 -6.10 9.94 4.68
N PRO A 93 -6.20 9.31 3.49
CA PRO A 93 -6.63 10.00 2.29
C PRO A 93 -8.02 10.66 2.44
N ALA A 94 -8.24 11.78 1.75
CA ALA A 94 -9.38 12.67 2.02
C ALA A 94 -10.76 12.04 1.83
N LEU A 95 -10.92 11.21 0.79
CA LEU A 95 -12.21 10.74 0.29
C LEU A 95 -12.46 9.24 0.54
N LEU A 96 -11.73 8.62 1.46
CA LEU A 96 -11.95 7.23 1.81
C LEU A 96 -12.97 7.08 2.93
N PRO A 97 -13.77 5.99 2.93
CA PRO A 97 -14.67 5.71 4.03
C PRO A 97 -13.87 5.48 5.34
N PRO A 98 -14.51 5.68 6.49
CA PRO A 98 -13.93 5.21 7.75
C PRO A 98 -13.77 3.69 7.74
N VAL A 99 -12.91 3.18 8.63
CA VAL A 99 -12.76 1.75 8.85
C VAL A 99 -14.12 1.12 9.19
N PRO A 100 -14.48 -0.06 8.62
CA PRO A 100 -15.76 -0.72 8.88
C PRO A 100 -15.95 -1.02 10.37
N TYR A 101 -17.20 -1.24 10.78
CA TYR A 101 -17.52 -1.59 12.17
C TYR A 101 -16.73 -2.82 12.69
N GLY A 102 -16.44 -3.78 11.80
CA GLY A 102 -15.62 -4.96 12.10
C GLY A 102 -14.12 -4.67 12.30
N GLY A 103 -13.70 -3.40 12.29
CA GLY A 103 -12.35 -2.95 12.60
C GLY A 103 -11.32 -3.13 11.48
N ALA A 104 -11.70 -3.72 10.35
CA ALA A 104 -10.86 -3.87 9.17
C ALA A 104 -11.69 -4.19 7.93
N TRP A 105 -11.17 -3.86 6.76
CA TRP A 105 -11.65 -4.41 5.48
C TRP A 105 -11.03 -5.79 5.25
N THR A 106 -11.84 -6.78 4.92
CA THR A 106 -11.34 -8.12 4.57
C THR A 106 -11.09 -8.17 3.06
N VAL A 107 -9.85 -8.43 2.65
CA VAL A 107 -9.49 -8.52 1.23
C VAL A 107 -9.93 -9.87 0.67
N VAL A 108 -10.74 -9.85 -0.39
CA VAL A 108 -11.25 -11.03 -1.10
C VAL A 108 -10.52 -11.29 -2.42
N GLY A 109 -9.67 -10.36 -2.85
CA GLY A 109 -8.87 -10.50 -4.06
C GLY A 109 -8.06 -9.25 -4.35
N THR A 110 -7.06 -9.39 -5.20
CA THR A 110 -6.36 -8.24 -5.79
C THR A 110 -6.41 -8.30 -7.31
N GLN A 111 -6.15 -7.20 -7.98
CA GLN A 111 -6.01 -7.17 -9.42
C GLN A 111 -5.07 -6.05 -9.82
N GLU A 112 -4.21 -6.32 -10.79
CA GLU A 112 -3.35 -5.30 -11.41
C GLU A 112 -3.82 -5.07 -12.84
N VAL A 113 -3.99 -3.81 -13.21
CA VAL A 113 -4.24 -3.39 -14.59
C VAL A 113 -2.93 -2.87 -15.16
N ARG A 114 -2.55 -3.42 -16.31
CA ARG A 114 -1.31 -3.08 -17.02
C ARG A 114 -1.61 -2.30 -18.29
N ASP A 115 -0.66 -1.50 -18.73
CA ASP A 115 -0.68 -0.89 -20.06
C ASP A 115 -0.24 -1.87 -21.16
N ASP A 116 -0.20 -1.37 -22.41
CA ASP A 116 0.24 -2.14 -23.58
C ASP A 116 1.72 -2.56 -23.50
N GLY A 117 2.53 -1.87 -22.68
CA GLY A 117 3.93 -2.19 -22.39
C GLY A 117 4.11 -3.24 -21.30
N GLY A 118 3.03 -3.60 -20.58
CA GLY A 118 3.05 -4.54 -19.46
C GLY A 118 3.32 -3.91 -18.10
N GLU A 119 3.44 -2.58 -18.03
CA GLU A 119 3.67 -1.86 -16.79
C GLU A 119 2.38 -1.70 -16.00
N VAL A 120 2.44 -1.85 -14.67
CA VAL A 120 1.26 -1.77 -13.82
C VAL A 120 0.85 -0.31 -13.64
N LEU A 121 -0.32 0.07 -14.15
CA LEU A 121 -0.87 1.43 -13.98
C LEU A 121 -1.79 1.55 -12.77
N ARG A 122 -2.43 0.45 -12.38
CA ARG A 122 -3.45 0.46 -11.33
C ARG A 122 -3.45 -0.85 -10.56
N ALA A 123 -3.61 -0.76 -9.24
CA ALA A 123 -3.96 -1.89 -8.39
C ALA A 123 -5.39 -1.72 -7.87
N VAL A 124 -6.13 -2.83 -7.85
CA VAL A 124 -7.44 -2.95 -7.23
C VAL A 124 -7.33 -3.92 -6.09
N ILE A 125 -7.66 -3.46 -4.88
CA ILE A 125 -7.71 -4.30 -3.69
C ILE A 125 -9.19 -4.47 -3.36
N ARG A 126 -9.69 -5.67 -3.65
CA ARG A 126 -11.11 -6.00 -3.55
C ARG A 126 -11.41 -6.43 -2.13
N CYS A 127 -12.32 -5.73 -1.45
CA CYS A 127 -12.77 -6.08 -0.11
C CYS A 127 -14.23 -6.53 -0.12
N GLU A 128 -14.71 -7.07 1.00
CA GLU A 128 -16.11 -7.45 1.17
C GLU A 128 -17.05 -6.25 1.00
N GLU A 129 -16.65 -5.08 1.50
CA GLU A 129 -17.45 -3.84 1.53
C GLU A 129 -17.35 -3.00 0.26
N GLY A 130 -16.32 -3.23 -0.57
CA GLY A 130 -15.96 -2.35 -1.67
C GLY A 130 -14.53 -2.57 -2.12
N ASP A 131 -14.15 -1.90 -3.19
CA ASP A 131 -12.83 -2.08 -3.80
C ASP A 131 -12.01 -0.78 -3.66
N PHE A 132 -10.80 -0.88 -3.10
CA PHE A 132 -9.83 0.21 -3.18
C PHE A 132 -9.19 0.21 -4.56
N VAL A 133 -9.12 1.40 -5.16
CA VAL A 133 -8.54 1.61 -6.47
C VAL A 133 -7.39 2.58 -6.32
N VAL A 134 -6.17 2.09 -6.56
CA VAL A 134 -4.93 2.85 -6.51
C VAL A 134 -4.38 3.00 -7.91
N ILE A 135 -4.10 4.23 -8.34
CA ILE A 135 -3.70 4.57 -9.70
C ILE A 135 -2.37 5.31 -9.65
N ALA A 136 -1.41 4.85 -10.46
CA ALA A 136 -0.14 5.52 -10.68
C ALA A 136 -0.31 6.72 -11.62
N GLY A 137 0.39 7.81 -11.31
CA GLY A 137 0.38 9.07 -12.06
C GLY A 137 1.64 9.87 -11.77
N ASP A 138 1.59 11.19 -11.95
CA ASP A 138 2.68 12.06 -11.45
C ASP A 138 2.70 12.07 -9.91
N THR A 139 1.53 11.88 -9.30
CA THR A 139 1.27 11.54 -7.89
C THR A 139 0.33 10.33 -7.81
N MET A 140 0.11 9.78 -6.62
CA MET A 140 -0.76 8.61 -6.43
C MET A 140 -2.22 9.03 -6.20
N ALA A 141 -3.13 8.48 -7.00
CA ALA A 141 -4.56 8.62 -6.73
C ALA A 141 -5.12 7.38 -6.04
N ILE A 142 -6.00 7.58 -5.04
CA ILE A 142 -6.75 6.51 -4.40
C ILE A 142 -8.22 6.87 -4.22
N ARG A 143 -9.10 5.91 -4.50
CA ARG A 143 -10.53 5.98 -4.22
C ARG A 143 -11.06 4.65 -3.72
N PHE A 144 -12.27 4.68 -3.16
CA PHE A 144 -13.00 3.50 -2.73
C PHE A 144 -14.31 3.40 -3.50
N ASP A 145 -14.53 2.25 -4.14
CA ASP A 145 -15.74 1.93 -4.89
C ASP A 145 -16.59 0.99 -4.02
N PRO A 146 -17.62 1.50 -3.33
CA PRO A 146 -18.45 0.67 -2.47
C PRO A 146 -19.18 -0.38 -3.28
N ARG A 147 -19.33 -1.59 -2.73
CA ARG A 147 -20.23 -2.57 -3.31
C ARG A 147 -21.69 -2.20 -3.02
N PRO A 148 -22.60 -2.42 -3.98
CA PRO A 148 -24.03 -2.17 -3.79
C PRO A 148 -24.68 -3.11 -2.78
#